data_AF-A0AA39K6R2-F1
#
_entry.id   AF-A0AA39K6R2-F1
#
_cell.length_a   1.000
_cell.length_b   1.000
_cell.length_c   1.000
_cell.angle_alpha   90.00
_cell.angle_beta   90.00
_cell.angle_gamma   90.00
#
_symmetry.space_group_name_H-M   'P 1'
#
loop_
_entity.id
_entity.type
_entity.pdbx_description
1 polymer ?
#
loop_
_entity_poly.entity_id
_entity_poly.type
_entity_poly.pdbx_seq_one_letter_code
_entity_poly.pdbx_strand_id
1 'polypeptide(L)' 'SSIFPDPVHNTRVERMWVNTNTGFSNKWKAFFQSLEHHHSLNAHLNRHIWLLHHLFLKHVDSDAQTWAEHWNNHKMSLQ' A
#
# COMPACT_ATOMS: atom_id res chain seq x y z
N SER A 1 -31.85 8.66 -14.19
CA SER A 1 -30.82 8.77 -13.14
C SER A 1 -29.81 7.67 -13.33
N SER A 2 -28.64 7.96 -13.91
CA SER A 2 -27.56 6.97 -14.04
C SER A 2 -26.44 7.38 -13.08
N ILE A 3 -26.29 6.60 -12.01
CA ILE A 3 -25.28 6.78 -10.96
C ILE A 3 -24.11 5.87 -11.34
N PHE A 4 -23.39 6.19 -12.41
CA PHE A 4 -22.13 5.51 -12.72
C PHE A 4 -21.12 6.57 -13.12
N PRO A 5 -19.99 6.72 -12.39
CA PRO A 5 -18.95 7.66 -12.79
C PRO A 5 -18.39 7.26 -14.16
N ASP A 6 -18.14 8.23 -15.03
CA ASP A 6 -17.64 8.01 -16.38
C ASP A 6 -16.38 7.12 -16.42
N PRO A 7 -16.25 6.20 -17.41
CA PRO A 7 -15.15 5.23 -17.50
C PRO A 7 -13.76 5.89 -17.62
N VAL A 8 -13.71 7.14 -18.10
CA VAL A 8 -12.48 7.96 -18.16
C VAL A 8 -12.03 8.38 -16.76
N HIS A 9 -12.97 8.72 -15.87
CA HIS A 9 -12.67 9.00 -14.47
C HIS A 9 -12.28 7.72 -13.74
N ASN A 10 -12.95 6.60 -14.02
CA ASN A 10 -12.61 5.33 -13.41
C ASN A 10 -11.19 4.87 -13.78
N THR A 11 -10.81 4.93 -15.06
CA THR A 11 -9.44 4.57 -15.51
C THR A 11 -8.36 5.48 -14.90
N ARG A 12 -8.64 6.77 -14.71
CA ARG A 12 -7.68 7.71 -14.07
C ARG A 12 -7.57 7.45 -12.57
N VAL A 13 -8.68 7.13 -11.91
CA VAL A 13 -8.71 6.74 -10.50
C VAL A 13 -7.97 5.42 -10.30
N GLU A 14 -8.16 4.43 -11.17
CA GLU A 14 -7.43 3.16 -11.14
C GLU A 14 -5.92 3.35 -11.37
N ARG A 15 -5.50 4.12 -12.38
CA ARG A 15 -4.07 4.42 -12.60
C ARG A 15 -3.43 5.17 -11.45
N MET A 16 -4.16 6.13 -10.86
CA MET A 16 -3.67 6.87 -9.71
C MET A 16 -3.57 5.94 -8.49
N TRP A 17 -4.56 5.07 -8.26
CA TRP A 17 -4.53 4.05 -7.23
C TRP A 17 -3.38 3.07 -7.43
N VAL A 18 -3.13 2.61 -8.65
CA VAL A 18 -1.99 1.75 -8.99
C VAL A 18 -0.67 2.48 -8.73
N ASN A 19 -0.50 3.72 -9.18
CA ASN A 19 0.73 4.48 -8.94
C ASN A 19 0.99 4.71 -7.45
N THR A 20 -0.04 5.05 -6.69
CA THR A 20 0.11 5.33 -5.27
C THR A 20 0.27 4.05 -4.44
N ASN A 21 -0.43 2.97 -4.80
CA ASN A 21 -0.20 1.64 -4.23
C ASN A 21 1.20 1.12 -4.58
N THR A 22 1.71 1.44 -5.77
CA THR A 22 3.09 1.11 -6.17
C THR A 22 4.09 1.87 -5.29
N GLY A 23 3.85 3.14 -4.97
CA GLY A 23 4.70 3.91 -4.04
C GLY A 23 4.72 3.33 -2.62
N PHE A 24 3.54 3.04 -2.06
CA PHE A 24 3.40 2.40 -0.75
C PHE A 24 4.03 1.00 -0.72
N SER A 25 3.71 0.17 -1.71
CA SER A 25 4.23 -1.18 -1.83
C SER A 25 5.73 -1.20 -2.05
N ASN A 26 6.29 -0.25 -2.82
CA ASN A 26 7.74 -0.14 -3.03
C ASN A 26 8.50 0.23 -1.77
N LYS A 27 7.94 1.10 -0.91
CA LYS A 27 8.53 1.44 0.41
C LYS A 27 8.67 0.19 1.27
N TRP A 28 7.59 -0.56 1.44
CA TRP A 28 7.59 -1.79 2.23
C TRP A 28 8.45 -2.89 1.60
N LYS A 29 8.43 -3.01 0.26
CA LYS A 29 9.29 -3.94 -0.47
C LYS A 29 10.77 -3.64 -0.24
N ALA A 30 11.19 -2.38 -0.33
CA ALA A 30 12.57 -1.98 -0.06
C ALA A 30 12.98 -2.24 1.40
N PHE A 31 12.06 -2.00 2.34
CA PHE A 31 12.28 -2.30 3.76
C PHE A 31 12.50 -3.80 4.00
N PHE A 32 11.65 -4.66 3.44
CA PHE A 32 11.80 -6.12 3.57
C PHE A 32 13.06 -6.64 2.87
N GLN A 33 13.41 -6.10 1.70
CA GLN A 33 14.67 -6.44 1.02
C GLN A 33 15.90 -6.04 1.86
N SER A 34 15.85 -4.91 2.56
CA SER A 34 16.91 -4.52 3.49
C SER A 34 17.00 -5.48 4.68
N LEU A 35 15.86 -5.96 5.21
CA LEU A 35 15.82 -6.97 6.25
C LEU A 35 16.38 -8.33 5.78
N GLU A 36 16.09 -8.75 4.56
CA GLU A 36 16.71 -9.94 3.95
C GLU A 36 18.23 -9.80 3.87
N HIS A 37 18.73 -8.64 3.43
CA HIS A 37 20.15 -8.39 3.25
C HIS A 37 20.92 -8.30 4.58
N HIS A 38 20.38 -7.58 5.59
CA HIS A 38 21.09 -7.32 6.84
C HIS A 38 20.86 -8.37 7.93
N HIS A 39 19.71 -9.04 7.93
CA HIS A 39 19.32 -9.97 9.00
C HIS A 39 19.16 -11.41 8.52
N SER A 40 19.59 -11.73 7.29
CA SER A 40 19.44 -13.06 6.68
C SER A 40 18.00 -13.58 6.77
N LEU A 41 17.04 -12.67 6.61
CA LEU A 41 15.64 -13.03 6.67
C LEU A 41 15.32 -13.95 5.48
N ASN A 42 14.79 -15.15 5.76
CA ASN A 42 14.49 -16.13 4.72
C ASN A 42 13.01 -16.09 4.38
N ALA A 43 12.66 -15.50 3.22
CA ALA A 43 11.29 -15.45 2.71
C ALA A 43 10.70 -16.83 2.38
N HIS A 44 11.51 -17.90 2.31
CA HIS A 44 11.02 -19.28 2.13
C HIS A 44 10.63 -19.97 3.45
N LEU A 45 10.95 -19.36 4.60
CA LEU A 45 10.55 -19.88 5.91
C LEU A 45 9.25 -19.23 6.35
N ASN A 46 8.15 -20.00 6.33
CA ASN A 46 6.84 -19.56 6.81
C ASN A 46 6.86 -18.97 8.22
N ARG A 47 7.80 -19.40 9.08
CA ARG A 47 8.00 -18.81 10.42
C ARG A 47 8.51 -17.37 10.39
N HIS A 48 9.41 -17.05 9.46
CA HIS A 48 9.95 -15.69 9.31
C HIS A 48 8.88 -14.78 8.70
N ILE A 49 8.10 -15.27 7.74
CA ILE A 49 6.93 -14.56 7.20
C ILE A 49 5.90 -14.30 8.30
N TRP A 50 5.58 -15.30 9.12
CA TRP A 50 4.64 -15.12 10.23
C TRP A 50 5.12 -14.08 11.23
N LEU A 51 6.41 -14.09 11.59
CA LEU A 51 6.99 -13.09 12.49
C LEU A 51 6.95 -11.69 11.89
N LEU A 52 7.29 -11.55 10.61
CA LEU A 52 7.19 -10.30 9.86
C LEU A 52 5.75 -9.77 9.86
N HIS A 53 4.78 -10.62 9.54
CA HIS A 53 3.37 -10.25 9.66
C HIS A 53 3.03 -9.86 11.09
N HIS A 54 3.41 -10.62 12.10
CA HIS A 54 3.06 -10.28 13.48
C HIS A 54 3.63 -8.92 13.93
N LEU A 55 4.87 -8.60 13.54
CA LEU A 55 5.55 -7.37 13.93
C LEU A 55 5.11 -6.16 13.10
N PHE A 56 5.01 -6.32 11.77
CA PHE A 56 4.85 -5.21 10.85
C PHE A 56 3.44 -5.10 10.26
N LEU A 57 2.58 -6.13 10.32
CA LEU A 57 1.24 -6.05 9.74
C LEU A 57 0.41 -4.93 10.37
N LYS A 58 0.53 -4.72 11.69
CA LYS A 58 -0.15 -3.58 12.35
C LYS A 58 0.35 -2.23 11.85
N HIS A 59 1.65 -2.12 11.59
CA HIS A 59 2.25 -0.89 11.05
C HIS A 59 1.87 -0.68 9.60
N VAL A 60 1.88 -1.73 8.78
CA VAL A 60 1.41 -1.71 7.38
C VAL A 60 -0.07 -1.31 7.32
N ASP A 61 -0.91 -1.87 8.19
CA ASP A 61 -2.35 -1.58 8.24
C ASP A 61 -2.61 -0.13 8.69
N SER A 62 -1.89 0.36 9.69
CA SER A 62 -1.97 1.76 10.11
C SER A 62 -1.45 2.75 9.06
N ASP A 63 -0.34 2.45 8.39
CA ASP A 63 0.22 3.25 7.29
C ASP A 63 -0.75 3.22 6.09
N ALA A 64 -1.41 2.09 5.83
CA ALA A 64 -2.46 1.95 4.81
C ALA A 64 -3.74 2.73 5.14
N GLN A 65 -4.18 2.73 6.40
CA GLN A 65 -5.30 3.56 6.86
C GLN A 65 -4.97 5.05 6.76
N THR A 66 -3.80 5.47 7.24
CA THR A 66 -3.32 6.86 7.13
C THR A 66 -3.22 7.27 5.67
N TRP A 67 -2.75 6.37 4.81
CA TRP A 67 -2.69 6.58 3.38
C TRP A 67 -4.09 6.71 2.76
N ALA A 68 -5.04 5.85 3.14
CA ALA A 68 -6.42 5.90 2.68
C ALA A 68 -7.14 7.18 3.17
N GLU A 69 -6.87 7.63 4.40
CA GLU A 69 -7.37 8.89 4.95
C GLU A 69 -6.78 10.10 4.23
N HIS A 70 -5.47 10.12 4.00
CA HIS A 70 -4.84 11.14 3.16
C HIS A 70 -5.43 11.17 1.76
N TRP A 71 -5.68 10.00 1.16
CA TRP A 71 -6.32 9.90 -0.15
C TRP A 71 -7.75 10.45 -0.15
N ASN A 72 -8.56 10.07 0.84
CA ASN A 72 -9.92 10.55 1.00
C ASN A 72 -9.96 12.07 1.22
N ASN A 73 -9.02 12.61 1.99
CA ASN A 73 -8.87 14.05 2.20
C ASN A 73 -8.34 14.78 0.94
N HIS A 74 -7.40 14.20 0.20
CA HIS A 74 -6.88 14.78 -1.04
C HIS A 74 -7.93 14.82 -2.17
N LYS A 75 -8.82 13.82 -2.24
CA LYS A 75 -9.96 13.79 -3.17
C LYS A 75 -10.98 14.90 -2.92
N MET A 76 -11.07 15.42 -1.69
CA MET A 76 -11.98 16.52 -1.35
C MET A 76 -11.44 17.90 -1.74
N SER A 77 -10.15 18.02 -2.07
CA SER A 77 -9.58 19.21 -2.70
C SER A 77 -9.67 19.13 -4.23
N LEU A 78 -10.89 18.94 -4.74
CA LEU A 78 -11.21 19.30 -6.13
C LEU A 78 -11.71 20.75 -6.11
N GLN A 79 -10.77 21.70 -6.18
CA GLN A 79 -11.07 23.09 -6.54
C GLN A 79 -11.00 23.25 -8.06
#